data_AF-A0A7S4N312-F1
#
_entry.id   AF-A0A7S4N312-F1
#
_cell.length_a   1.000
_cell.length_b   1.000
_cell.length_c   1.000
_cell.angle_alpha   90.00
_cell.angle_beta   90.00
_cell.angle_gamma   90.00
#
_symmetry.space_group_name_H-M   'P 1'
#
loop_
_entity.id
_entity.type
_entity.pdbx_description
1 polymer ?
#
loop_
_entity_poly.entity_id
_entity_poly.type
_entity_poly.pdbx_seq_one_letter_code
_entity_poly.pdbx_strand_id
1 'polypeptide(L)'
;VTMSRRSSLTKSLSSVFLSSKEKKDDGDENTPTFLQSSSLGPQIATILEKYADKIHDDSFLKIVRQLEFWFANQKLPEDELLALTERLAKTASWREVVDDESIPDEQKFKIPTVRYGRTELQMPIITCGGMRIQETWIPDNTPLLRSNKSKVVKSKSQDNLKDVILSCLKLGLNHFETARFYGSSEVQFVDALVNLMENGTIQREDFIFQTKLMAGATSTKEDFAKQWEASWSNVDKLGYVDLLSFHCVSDSGQVDNILSEDKDGLYNFILGLQEEGKIKHIGFSTHGDAENIMRMINSNKFDYVNLHKHFFGDYHAAGTLDTLGGQGNEACVKRALELDMGVFNISPFDKGGKLYRPSAAVAAAIGPEMRPIAFAALHPWKTMGMH
;
A
#
# COMPACT_ATOMS: atom_id res chain seq x y z
N VAL A 1 -0.64 -3.66 -36.36
CA VAL A 1 0.30 -4.74 -36.73
C VAL A 1 0.75 -5.41 -35.45
N THR A 2 0.03 -6.45 -35.04
CA THR A 2 0.21 -7.22 -33.81
C THR A 2 1.37 -8.19 -34.01
N MET A 3 2.56 -7.83 -33.54
CA MET A 3 3.66 -8.78 -33.39
C MET A 3 3.36 -9.68 -32.19
N SER A 4 3.06 -10.94 -32.47
CA SER A 4 3.06 -12.05 -31.51
C SER A 4 4.35 -12.03 -30.69
N ARG A 5 4.25 -11.73 -29.39
CA ARG A 5 5.42 -11.42 -28.54
C ARG A 5 6.19 -12.65 -28.06
N ARG A 6 5.70 -13.87 -28.23
CA ARG A 6 6.41 -15.08 -27.77
C ARG A 6 6.33 -16.22 -28.78
N SER A 7 7.31 -16.30 -29.68
CA SER A 7 7.55 -17.52 -30.47
C SER A 7 8.17 -18.60 -29.57
N SER A 8 7.40 -19.66 -29.29
CA SER A 8 7.66 -20.81 -28.41
C SER A 8 8.16 -20.43 -27.00
N LEU A 9 7.31 -20.58 -25.98
CA LEU A 9 7.62 -20.28 -24.59
C LEU A 9 8.85 -21.05 -24.09
N THR A 10 9.15 -22.23 -24.65
CA THR A 10 10.37 -23.01 -24.37
C THR A 10 11.67 -22.29 -24.76
N LYS A 11 11.68 -21.50 -25.85
CA LYS A 11 12.80 -20.61 -26.20
C LYS A 11 12.78 -19.29 -25.42
N SER A 12 11.59 -18.81 -25.03
CA SER A 12 11.44 -17.58 -24.24
C SER A 12 11.85 -17.78 -22.78
N LEU A 13 11.58 -18.96 -22.21
CA LEU A 13 11.98 -19.30 -20.85
C LEU A 13 13.50 -19.35 -20.76
N SER A 14 14.19 -19.99 -21.71
CA SER A 14 15.65 -19.95 -21.77
C SER A 14 16.22 -18.53 -22.03
N SER A 15 15.56 -17.70 -22.85
CA SER A 15 16.03 -16.32 -23.12
C SER A 15 15.79 -15.33 -21.98
N VAL A 16 14.71 -15.47 -21.20
CA VAL A 16 14.41 -14.60 -20.04
C VAL A 16 15.45 -14.80 -18.94
N PHE A 17 15.93 -16.04 -18.73
CA PHE A 17 17.01 -16.33 -17.79
C PHE A 17 18.38 -15.77 -18.24
N LEU A 18 18.66 -15.76 -19.55
CA LEU A 18 19.89 -15.21 -20.14
C LEU A 18 20.04 -13.68 -20.02
N SER A 19 18.97 -12.94 -19.76
CA SER A 19 19.01 -11.46 -19.71
C SER A 19 19.38 -10.87 -18.34
N SER A 20 19.47 -11.69 -17.29
CA SER A 20 19.58 -11.20 -15.91
C SER A 20 20.97 -11.28 -15.26
N LYS A 21 22.01 -11.70 -15.99
CA LYS A 21 23.43 -11.61 -15.57
C LYS A 21 24.33 -11.64 -16.80
N GLU A 22 25.49 -10.98 -16.68
CA GLU A 22 26.57 -10.95 -17.68
C GLU A 22 26.77 -12.33 -18.32
N LYS A 23 26.87 -12.33 -19.66
CA LYS A 23 27.16 -13.51 -20.48
C LYS A 23 28.31 -14.32 -19.88
N LYS A 24 27.98 -15.42 -19.22
CA LYS A 24 28.84 -16.60 -19.14
C LYS A 24 28.12 -17.74 -19.81
N ASP A 25 28.86 -18.34 -20.73
CA ASP A 25 28.48 -19.40 -21.64
C ASP A 25 28.61 -20.72 -20.88
N ASP A 26 27.60 -21.06 -20.07
CA ASP A 26 27.52 -22.36 -19.40
C ASP A 26 26.12 -22.95 -19.66
N GLY A 27 26.08 -24.14 -20.23
CA GLY A 27 24.88 -24.82 -20.71
C GLY A 27 23.91 -25.26 -19.60
N ASP A 28 22.64 -25.43 -19.99
CA ASP A 28 21.52 -26.16 -19.35
C ASP A 28 21.19 -25.96 -17.85
N GLU A 29 22.03 -25.28 -17.04
CA GLU A 29 21.85 -25.13 -15.59
C GLU A 29 20.79 -24.10 -15.17
N ASN A 30 20.20 -23.35 -16.11
CA ASN A 30 19.23 -22.29 -15.81
C ASN A 30 17.77 -22.64 -16.14
N THR A 31 17.50 -23.85 -16.62
CA THR A 31 16.11 -24.29 -16.89
C THR A 31 15.45 -24.70 -15.58
N PRO A 32 14.29 -24.13 -15.19
CA PRO A 32 13.54 -24.57 -14.01
C PRO A 32 13.34 -26.09 -13.99
N THR A 33 13.59 -26.73 -12.84
CA THR A 33 13.65 -28.19 -12.75
C THR A 33 12.29 -28.83 -13.03
N PHE A 34 11.19 -28.13 -12.72
CA PHE A 34 9.84 -28.62 -13.04
C PHE A 34 9.58 -28.74 -14.55
N LEU A 35 10.33 -28.02 -15.40
CA LEU A 35 10.21 -28.12 -16.86
C LEU A 35 10.99 -29.31 -17.43
N GLN A 36 11.92 -29.88 -16.67
CA GLN A 36 12.69 -31.06 -17.07
C GLN A 36 11.87 -32.36 -16.90
N SER A 37 10.79 -32.33 -16.12
CA SER A 37 9.84 -33.44 -16.02
C SER A 37 9.11 -33.65 -17.35
N SER A 38 9.22 -34.86 -17.90
CA SER A 38 8.66 -35.24 -19.21
C SER A 38 7.13 -35.23 -19.24
N SER A 39 6.47 -35.42 -18.09
CA SER A 39 5.01 -35.36 -17.96
C SER A 39 4.52 -33.98 -17.51
N LEU A 40 5.16 -33.38 -16.50
CA LEU A 40 4.67 -32.18 -15.82
C LEU A 40 5.03 -30.89 -16.55
N GLY A 41 6.25 -30.81 -17.09
CA GLY A 41 6.76 -29.62 -17.77
C GLY A 41 5.85 -29.15 -18.93
N PRO A 42 5.45 -30.04 -19.86
CA PRO A 42 4.54 -29.70 -20.95
C PRO A 42 3.16 -29.19 -20.49
N GLN A 43 2.63 -29.74 -19.39
CA GLN A 43 1.34 -29.32 -18.84
C GLN A 43 1.40 -27.92 -18.24
N ILE A 44 2.44 -27.62 -17.45
CA ILE A 44 2.67 -26.29 -16.89
C ILE A 44 2.90 -25.27 -18.02
N ALA A 45 3.71 -25.60 -19.03
CA ALA A 45 3.93 -24.74 -20.18
C ALA A 45 2.63 -24.41 -20.90
N THR A 46 1.78 -25.43 -21.13
CA THR A 46 0.46 -25.25 -21.76
C THR A 46 -0.44 -24.31 -20.96
N ILE A 47 -0.43 -24.39 -19.63
CA ILE A 47 -1.18 -23.44 -18.79
C ILE A 47 -0.64 -22.02 -18.97
N LEU A 48 0.66 -21.83 -18.82
CA LEU A 48 1.30 -20.51 -18.89
C LEU A 48 1.15 -19.85 -20.27
N GLU A 49 1.16 -20.64 -21.35
CA GLU A 49 0.94 -20.16 -22.72
C GLU A 49 -0.43 -19.49 -22.91
N LYS A 50 -1.49 -19.99 -22.24
CA LYS A 50 -2.83 -19.37 -22.29
C LYS A 50 -2.85 -17.93 -21.77
N TYR A 51 -1.90 -17.58 -20.90
CA TYR A 51 -1.81 -16.29 -20.23
C TYR A 51 -0.60 -15.46 -20.68
N ALA A 52 0.20 -15.95 -21.62
CA ALA A 52 1.53 -15.43 -21.90
C ALA A 52 1.55 -13.94 -22.30
N ASP A 53 0.58 -13.52 -23.10
CA ASP A 53 0.44 -12.13 -23.55
C ASP A 53 -0.32 -11.24 -22.55
N LYS A 54 -0.88 -11.83 -21.50
CA LYS A 54 -1.77 -11.21 -20.50
C LYS A 54 -1.09 -10.87 -19.18
N ILE A 55 0.16 -11.32 -19.02
CA ILE A 55 0.92 -11.20 -17.78
C ILE A 55 2.18 -10.39 -18.02
N HIS A 56 2.45 -9.43 -17.15
CA HIS A 56 3.69 -8.67 -17.18
C HIS A 56 4.91 -9.58 -16.95
N ASP A 57 6.04 -9.28 -17.59
CA ASP A 57 7.25 -10.12 -17.55
C ASP A 57 7.75 -10.35 -16.11
N ASP A 58 7.74 -9.31 -15.26
CA ASP A 58 8.10 -9.47 -13.84
C ASP A 58 7.17 -10.41 -13.09
N SER A 59 5.86 -10.38 -13.40
CA SER A 59 4.90 -11.30 -12.78
C SER A 59 5.17 -12.72 -13.25
N PHE A 60 5.45 -12.91 -14.54
CA PHE A 60 5.82 -14.21 -15.09
C PHE A 60 7.06 -14.79 -14.40
N LEU A 61 8.13 -14.00 -14.25
CA LEU A 61 9.34 -14.43 -13.54
C LEU A 61 9.05 -14.80 -12.08
N LYS A 62 8.19 -14.05 -11.39
CA LYS A 62 7.76 -14.38 -10.02
C LYS A 62 6.95 -15.67 -9.96
N ILE A 63 6.13 -15.97 -10.97
CA ILE A 63 5.39 -17.24 -11.05
C ILE A 63 6.37 -18.39 -11.18
N VAL A 64 7.30 -18.33 -12.14
CA VAL A 64 8.31 -19.38 -12.35
C VAL A 64 9.12 -19.66 -11.09
N ARG A 65 9.58 -18.61 -10.39
CA ARG A 65 10.32 -18.77 -9.12
C ARG A 65 9.48 -19.41 -8.01
N GLN A 66 8.18 -19.10 -7.94
CA GLN A 66 7.28 -19.74 -6.98
C GLN A 66 7.08 -21.22 -7.31
N LEU A 67 6.86 -21.57 -8.58
CA LEU A 67 6.71 -22.96 -9.00
C LEU A 67 7.96 -23.78 -8.72
N GLU A 68 9.14 -23.21 -8.99
CA GLU A 68 10.43 -23.86 -8.68
C GLU A 68 10.57 -24.13 -7.18
N PHE A 69 10.26 -23.14 -6.33
CA PHE A 69 10.29 -23.32 -4.89
C PHE A 69 9.36 -24.46 -4.42
N TRP A 70 8.12 -24.48 -4.91
CA TRP A 70 7.15 -25.50 -4.49
C TRP A 70 7.50 -26.89 -5.01
N PHE A 71 8.00 -26.99 -6.24
CA PHE A 71 8.41 -28.25 -6.83
C PHE A 71 9.72 -28.80 -6.22
N ALA A 72 10.81 -28.03 -6.29
CA ALA A 72 12.14 -28.52 -5.95
C ALA A 72 12.39 -28.52 -4.43
N ASN A 73 11.95 -27.48 -3.71
CA ASN A 73 12.25 -27.33 -2.29
C ASN A 73 11.17 -27.94 -1.39
N GLN A 74 9.89 -27.82 -1.77
CA GLN A 74 8.77 -28.28 -0.94
C GLN A 74 8.15 -29.61 -1.41
N LYS A 75 8.51 -30.09 -2.61
CA LYS A 75 8.01 -31.36 -3.19
C LYS A 75 6.47 -31.41 -3.25
N LEU A 76 5.86 -30.31 -3.68
CA LEU A 76 4.41 -30.21 -3.84
C LEU A 76 3.93 -31.26 -4.86
N PRO A 77 2.81 -31.98 -4.60
CA PRO A 77 2.24 -32.94 -5.55
C PRO A 77 1.98 -32.32 -6.94
N GLU A 78 2.10 -33.12 -8.00
CA GLU A 78 2.00 -32.63 -9.38
C GLU A 78 0.65 -31.97 -9.69
N ASP A 79 -0.45 -32.55 -9.21
CA ASP A 79 -1.81 -32.04 -9.35
C ASP A 79 -2.00 -30.70 -8.62
N GLU A 80 -1.46 -30.58 -7.40
CA GLU A 80 -1.44 -29.31 -6.66
C GLU A 80 -0.57 -28.24 -7.34
N LEU A 81 0.56 -28.62 -7.94
CA LEU A 81 1.42 -27.69 -8.66
C LEU A 81 0.76 -27.17 -9.95
N LEU A 82 0.01 -28.02 -10.65
CA LEU A 82 -0.80 -27.62 -11.81
C LEU A 82 -1.90 -26.63 -11.40
N ALA A 83 -2.61 -26.92 -10.30
CA ALA A 83 -3.62 -26.02 -9.75
C ALA A 83 -3.02 -24.68 -9.32
N LEU A 84 -1.85 -24.70 -8.66
CA LEU A 84 -1.11 -23.50 -8.30
C LEU A 84 -0.69 -22.69 -9.53
N THR A 85 -0.21 -23.34 -10.58
CA THR A 85 0.18 -22.69 -11.84
C THR A 85 -0.99 -21.92 -12.44
N GLU A 86 -2.15 -22.57 -12.57
CA GLU A 86 -3.36 -21.94 -13.11
C GLU A 86 -3.80 -20.74 -12.25
N ARG A 87 -3.83 -20.90 -10.92
CA ARG A 87 -4.20 -19.83 -9.98
C ARG A 87 -3.25 -18.64 -10.07
N LEU A 88 -1.94 -18.88 -10.12
CA LEU A 88 -0.92 -17.83 -10.23
C LEU A 88 -1.03 -17.08 -11.56
N ALA A 89 -1.22 -17.78 -12.68
CA ALA A 89 -1.34 -17.18 -14.00
C ALA A 89 -2.63 -16.36 -14.14
N LYS A 90 -3.76 -16.89 -13.67
CA LYS A 90 -5.04 -16.18 -13.60
C LYS A 90 -4.95 -14.91 -12.74
N THR A 91 -4.33 -15.00 -11.56
CA THR A 91 -4.16 -13.83 -10.68
C THR A 91 -3.26 -12.77 -11.31
N ALA A 92 -2.22 -13.16 -12.04
CA ALA A 92 -1.32 -12.22 -12.69
C ALA A 92 -1.91 -11.53 -13.93
N SER A 93 -3.01 -12.05 -14.47
CA SER A 93 -3.70 -11.54 -15.66
C SER A 93 -4.98 -10.77 -15.33
N TRP A 94 -5.16 -10.35 -14.06
CA TRP A 94 -6.37 -9.69 -13.58
C TRP A 94 -6.79 -8.45 -14.39
N ARG A 95 -5.82 -7.72 -14.97
CA ARG A 95 -6.07 -6.50 -15.75
C ARG A 95 -6.94 -6.76 -16.97
N GLU A 96 -6.77 -7.91 -17.63
CA GLU A 96 -7.57 -8.26 -18.81
C GLU A 96 -9.06 -8.24 -18.51
N VAL A 97 -9.46 -8.68 -17.31
CA VAL A 97 -10.88 -8.72 -16.91
C VAL A 97 -11.38 -7.32 -16.54
N VAL A 98 -10.52 -6.48 -15.98
CA VAL A 98 -10.89 -5.13 -15.53
C VAL A 98 -10.96 -4.15 -16.70
N ASP A 99 -10.08 -4.31 -17.68
CA ASP A 99 -9.97 -3.43 -18.84
C ASP A 99 -10.83 -3.89 -20.05
N ASP A 100 -11.44 -5.08 -19.99
CA ASP A 100 -12.39 -5.53 -21.02
C ASP A 100 -13.67 -4.69 -20.97
N GLU A 101 -13.86 -3.85 -21.98
CA GLU A 101 -15.03 -2.97 -22.14
C GLU A 101 -16.32 -3.74 -22.45
N SER A 102 -16.23 -5.01 -22.87
CA SER A 102 -17.40 -5.86 -23.10
C SER A 102 -18.01 -6.41 -21.82
N ILE A 103 -17.25 -6.40 -20.72
CA ILE A 103 -17.73 -6.82 -19.40
C ILE A 103 -18.35 -5.60 -18.70
N PRO A 104 -19.63 -5.63 -18.32
CA PRO A 104 -20.26 -4.55 -17.57
C PRO A 104 -19.53 -4.29 -16.23
N ASP A 105 -19.43 -3.03 -15.81
CA ASP A 105 -18.65 -2.64 -14.64
C ASP A 105 -19.14 -3.28 -13.33
N GLU A 106 -20.43 -3.58 -13.22
CA GLU A 106 -21.05 -4.30 -12.11
C GLU A 106 -20.65 -5.78 -12.04
N GLN A 107 -20.13 -6.35 -13.13
CA GLN A 107 -19.63 -7.72 -13.21
C GLN A 107 -18.12 -7.80 -12.99
N LYS A 108 -17.42 -6.66 -13.02
CA LYS A 108 -15.99 -6.60 -12.75
C LYS A 108 -15.72 -6.71 -11.25
N PHE A 109 -14.63 -7.40 -10.91
CA PHE A 109 -14.19 -7.47 -9.52
C PHE A 109 -13.90 -6.07 -8.97
N LYS A 110 -14.46 -5.79 -7.79
CA LYS A 110 -14.18 -4.59 -7.01
C LYS A 110 -13.62 -4.98 -5.65
N ILE A 111 -12.66 -4.20 -5.16
CA ILE A 111 -12.12 -4.35 -3.82
C ILE A 111 -13.24 -4.06 -2.81
N PRO A 112 -13.48 -4.94 -1.83
CA PRO A 112 -14.45 -4.70 -0.79
C PRO A 112 -14.13 -3.42 0.00
N THR A 113 -15.18 -2.71 0.40
CA THR A 113 -15.08 -1.58 1.32
C THR A 113 -15.70 -1.93 2.67
N VAL A 114 -15.27 -1.21 3.71
CA VAL A 114 -15.80 -1.30 5.08
C VAL A 114 -16.06 0.10 5.63
N ARG A 115 -17.05 0.25 6.52
CA ARG A 115 -17.32 1.51 7.23
C ARG A 115 -16.13 1.87 8.12
N TYR A 116 -15.51 3.02 7.91
CA TYR A 116 -14.28 3.42 8.60
C TYR A 116 -14.54 4.15 9.92
N GLY A 117 -15.11 3.43 10.88
CA GLY A 117 -15.55 3.97 12.16
C GLY A 117 -16.42 5.22 12.00
N ARG A 118 -16.31 6.18 12.92
CA ARG A 118 -17.09 7.41 13.00
C ARG A 118 -16.92 8.36 11.82
N THR A 119 -15.96 8.10 10.93
CA THR A 119 -15.85 8.85 9.67
C THR A 119 -16.99 8.50 8.71
N GLU A 120 -17.62 7.33 8.86
CA GLU A 120 -18.63 6.76 7.97
C GLU A 120 -18.18 6.52 6.52
N LEU A 121 -16.91 6.82 6.21
CA LEU A 121 -16.32 6.57 4.90
C LEU A 121 -16.34 5.09 4.57
N GLN A 122 -16.63 4.77 3.31
CA GLN A 122 -16.50 3.41 2.79
C GLN A 122 -15.05 3.20 2.35
N MET A 123 -14.22 2.74 3.29
CA MET A 123 -12.79 2.56 3.09
C MET A 123 -12.50 1.23 2.40
N PRO A 124 -11.72 1.19 1.30
CA PRO A 124 -11.29 -0.06 0.71
C PRO A 124 -10.35 -0.81 1.65
N ILE A 125 -10.48 -2.14 1.73
CA ILE A 125 -9.66 -3.00 2.61
C ILE A 125 -8.17 -3.05 2.22
N ILE A 126 -7.80 -2.38 1.12
CA ILE A 126 -6.44 -2.18 0.64
C ILE A 126 -6.37 -0.73 0.15
N THR A 127 -5.23 -0.06 0.39
CA THR A 127 -5.01 1.34 0.00
C THR A 127 -3.79 1.51 -0.92
N CYS A 128 -3.66 2.68 -1.52
CA CYS A 128 -2.51 3.11 -2.30
C CYS A 128 -1.65 4.06 -1.44
N GLY A 129 -0.62 3.50 -0.80
CA GLY A 129 0.29 4.24 0.08
C GLY A 129 1.40 5.00 -0.67
N GLY A 130 1.59 6.26 -0.32
CA GLY A 130 2.41 7.24 -1.04
C GLY A 130 3.87 7.33 -0.64
N MET A 131 4.29 6.70 0.46
CA MET A 131 5.65 6.87 1.00
C MET A 131 6.77 6.62 -0.03
N ARG A 132 6.54 5.68 -0.97
CA ARG A 132 7.50 5.32 -2.03
C ARG A 132 7.17 5.91 -3.39
N ILE A 133 6.17 6.78 -3.49
CA ILE A 133 5.81 7.49 -4.73
C ILE A 133 6.63 8.77 -4.78
N GLN A 134 7.86 8.65 -5.29
CA GLN A 134 8.80 9.76 -5.38
C GLN A 134 9.59 9.67 -6.70
N GLU A 135 9.42 10.64 -7.58
CA GLU A 135 10.31 10.83 -8.74
C GLU A 135 11.73 11.21 -8.30
N THR A 136 11.85 12.00 -7.23
CA THR A 136 13.15 12.46 -6.72
C THR A 136 13.32 12.05 -5.26
N TRP A 137 14.41 11.34 -4.98
CA TRP A 137 14.89 11.10 -3.62
C TRP A 137 15.51 12.37 -3.05
N ILE A 138 14.67 13.21 -2.46
CA ILE A 138 15.09 14.23 -1.52
C ILE A 138 15.02 13.57 -0.13
N PRO A 139 15.92 13.87 0.83
CA PRO A 139 15.80 13.34 2.18
C PRO A 139 14.38 13.52 2.72
N ASP A 140 13.83 12.49 3.37
CA ASP A 140 12.41 12.43 3.79
C ASP A 140 11.97 13.66 4.61
N ASN A 141 12.91 14.38 5.24
CA ASN A 141 12.66 15.58 6.04
C ASN A 141 12.70 16.90 5.24
N THR A 142 13.00 16.88 3.95
CA THR A 142 13.19 18.08 3.13
C THR A 142 12.09 18.18 2.08
N PRO A 143 11.19 19.17 2.17
CA PRO A 143 10.15 19.33 1.18
C PRO A 143 10.71 19.71 -0.19
N LEU A 144 10.07 19.23 -1.26
CA LEU A 144 10.41 19.63 -2.62
C LEU A 144 10.25 21.14 -2.83
N LEU A 145 11.35 21.80 -3.23
CA LEU A 145 11.34 23.19 -3.66
C LEU A 145 10.44 23.37 -4.90
N ARG A 146 9.73 24.50 -4.97
CA ARG A 146 8.75 24.82 -6.04
C ARG A 146 9.30 24.66 -7.46
N SER A 147 10.59 24.97 -7.69
CA SER A 147 11.24 24.87 -9.00
C SER A 147 11.35 23.44 -9.56
N ASN A 148 11.20 22.42 -8.71
CA ASN A 148 11.26 21.01 -9.13
C ASN A 148 9.89 20.38 -9.41
N LYS A 149 8.77 21.03 -9.05
CA LYS A 149 7.42 20.46 -9.21
C LYS A 149 7.06 20.15 -10.67
N SER A 150 7.32 21.08 -11.59
CA SER A 150 6.99 20.86 -13.02
C SER A 150 7.80 19.73 -13.65
N LYS A 151 9.02 19.44 -13.17
CA LYS A 151 9.83 18.34 -13.68
C LYS A 151 9.28 17.00 -13.20
N VAL A 152 8.91 16.95 -11.91
CA VAL A 152 8.29 15.78 -11.29
C VAL A 152 7.02 15.36 -12.03
N VAL A 153 6.08 16.29 -12.27
CA VAL A 153 4.79 15.95 -12.90
C VAL A 153 4.86 15.72 -14.42
N LYS A 154 6.06 15.85 -15.03
CA LYS A 154 6.31 15.55 -16.45
C LYS A 154 7.21 14.33 -16.63
N SER A 155 7.49 13.59 -15.56
CA SER A 155 8.35 12.42 -15.60
C SER A 155 7.60 11.16 -16.03
N LYS A 156 8.36 10.13 -16.45
CA LYS A 156 7.79 8.80 -16.72
C LYS A 156 7.17 8.14 -15.48
N SER A 157 7.69 8.47 -14.28
CA SER A 157 7.11 8.00 -13.02
C SER A 157 5.71 8.57 -12.82
N GLN A 158 5.48 9.83 -13.21
CA GLN A 158 4.16 10.45 -13.14
C GLN A 158 3.18 9.79 -14.11
N ASP A 159 3.58 9.49 -15.35
CA ASP A 159 2.74 8.77 -16.30
C ASP A 159 2.33 7.40 -15.75
N ASN A 160 3.30 6.64 -15.22
CA ASN A 160 3.03 5.37 -14.57
C ASN A 160 2.12 5.52 -13.33
N LEU A 161 2.26 6.59 -12.55
CA LEU A 161 1.37 6.84 -11.40
C LEU A 161 -0.08 7.10 -11.85
N LYS A 162 -0.29 7.85 -12.93
CA LYS A 162 -1.63 8.08 -13.50
C LYS A 162 -2.29 6.75 -13.88
N ASP A 163 -1.55 5.87 -14.54
CA ASP A 163 -2.03 4.53 -14.90
C ASP A 163 -2.34 3.66 -13.67
N VAL A 164 -1.50 3.76 -12.63
CA VAL A 164 -1.73 3.06 -11.35
C VAL A 164 -2.99 3.57 -10.66
N ILE A 165 -3.17 4.89 -10.55
CA ILE A 165 -4.36 5.50 -9.93
C ILE A 165 -5.63 5.12 -10.70
N LEU A 166 -5.60 5.17 -12.02
CA LEU A 166 -6.73 4.74 -12.84
C LEU A 166 -7.06 3.26 -12.61
N SER A 167 -6.03 2.40 -12.55
CA SER A 167 -6.20 0.97 -12.24
C SER A 167 -6.80 0.76 -10.85
N CYS A 168 -6.35 1.53 -9.85
CA CYS A 168 -6.88 1.52 -8.49
C CYS A 168 -8.37 1.88 -8.48
N LEU A 169 -8.75 2.99 -9.12
CA LEU A 169 -10.14 3.45 -9.19
C LEU A 169 -11.05 2.45 -9.91
N LYS A 170 -10.60 1.87 -11.04
CA LYS A 170 -11.35 0.81 -11.74
C LYS A 170 -11.61 -0.41 -10.86
N LEU A 171 -10.71 -0.72 -9.93
CA LEU A 171 -10.86 -1.78 -8.95
C LEU A 171 -11.66 -1.37 -7.71
N GLY A 172 -12.10 -0.12 -7.57
CA GLY A 172 -12.70 0.37 -6.33
C GLY A 172 -11.70 0.63 -5.20
N LEU A 173 -10.40 0.61 -5.49
CA LEU A 173 -9.36 1.10 -4.58
C LEU A 173 -9.31 2.63 -4.71
N ASN A 174 -10.01 3.32 -3.83
CA ASN A 174 -10.17 4.76 -3.92
C ASN A 174 -9.57 5.54 -2.74
N HIS A 175 -8.82 4.89 -1.85
CA HIS A 175 -8.04 5.58 -0.81
C HIS A 175 -6.59 5.80 -1.28
N PHE A 176 -6.20 7.08 -1.32
CA PHE A 176 -4.85 7.52 -1.65
C PHE A 176 -4.24 8.21 -0.46
N GLU A 177 -3.22 7.59 0.10
CA GLU A 177 -2.59 8.04 1.33
C GLU A 177 -1.20 8.61 1.04
N THR A 178 -0.93 9.80 1.58
CA THR A 178 0.38 10.45 1.49
C THR A 178 0.72 11.18 2.79
N ALA A 179 1.83 11.91 2.78
CA ALA A 179 2.18 12.87 3.81
C ALA A 179 3.05 13.97 3.23
N ARG A 180 3.10 15.13 3.91
CA ARG A 180 3.92 16.27 3.51
C ARG A 180 5.41 15.93 3.36
N PHE A 181 5.87 14.96 4.14
CA PHE A 181 7.26 14.52 4.21
C PHE A 181 7.54 13.27 3.35
N TYR A 182 6.63 12.89 2.44
CA TYR A 182 6.87 11.79 1.49
C TYR A 182 7.42 12.29 0.16
N GLY A 183 8.43 13.16 0.21
CA GLY A 183 9.09 13.71 -0.98
C GLY A 183 8.10 14.39 -1.95
N SER A 184 7.92 13.78 -3.14
CA SER A 184 7.03 14.28 -4.22
C SER A 184 5.59 13.78 -4.16
N SER A 185 5.29 12.85 -3.26
CA SER A 185 4.04 12.09 -3.28
C SER A 185 2.78 12.96 -3.31
N GLU A 186 2.67 14.00 -2.46
CA GLU A 186 1.52 14.94 -2.49
C GLU A 186 1.34 15.57 -3.87
N VAL A 187 2.41 16.10 -4.45
CA VAL A 187 2.37 16.79 -5.74
C VAL A 187 1.99 15.82 -6.86
N GLN A 188 2.55 14.62 -6.85
CA GLN A 188 2.31 13.60 -7.87
C GLN A 188 0.87 13.06 -7.81
N PHE A 189 0.37 12.73 -6.62
CA PHE A 189 -1.01 12.30 -6.46
C PHE A 189 -2.00 13.38 -6.87
N VAL A 190 -1.83 14.62 -6.37
CA VAL A 190 -2.77 15.70 -6.67
C VAL A 190 -2.76 16.00 -8.16
N ASP A 191 -1.58 16.08 -8.81
CA ASP A 191 -1.52 16.28 -10.26
C ASP A 191 -2.28 15.17 -11.00
N ALA A 192 -2.05 13.90 -10.68
CA ALA A 192 -2.72 12.80 -11.34
C ALA A 192 -4.25 12.83 -11.15
N LEU A 193 -4.72 13.04 -9.91
CA LEU A 193 -6.15 13.11 -9.58
C LEU A 193 -6.82 14.32 -10.24
N VAL A 194 -6.18 15.49 -10.23
CA VAL A 194 -6.70 16.70 -10.89
C VAL A 194 -6.80 16.50 -12.40
N ASN A 195 -5.80 15.89 -13.04
CA ASN A 195 -5.88 15.60 -14.48
C ASN A 195 -7.07 14.68 -14.81
N LEU A 196 -7.34 13.67 -13.97
CA LEU A 196 -8.49 12.77 -14.13
C LEU A 196 -9.83 13.46 -13.83
N MET A 197 -9.86 14.45 -12.94
CA MET A 197 -11.05 15.28 -12.71
C MET A 197 -11.30 16.25 -13.87
N GLU A 198 -10.27 16.96 -14.33
CA GLU A 198 -10.36 17.97 -15.40
C GLU A 198 -10.78 17.36 -16.74
N ASN A 199 -10.40 16.12 -17.02
CA ASN A 199 -10.81 15.41 -18.23
C ASN A 199 -12.15 14.66 -18.09
N GLY A 200 -12.80 14.74 -16.91
CA GLY A 200 -14.10 14.12 -16.63
C GLY A 200 -14.07 12.62 -16.39
N THR A 201 -12.91 12.00 -16.15
CA THR A 201 -12.80 10.56 -15.84
C THR A 201 -13.34 10.25 -14.44
N ILE A 202 -13.14 11.15 -13.48
CA ILE A 202 -13.61 11.01 -12.10
C ILE A 202 -14.16 12.33 -11.56
N GLN A 203 -14.93 12.25 -10.49
CA GLN A 203 -15.36 13.36 -9.65
C GLN A 203 -14.55 13.39 -8.35
N ARG A 204 -14.66 14.50 -7.60
CA ARG A 204 -13.92 14.65 -6.34
C ARG A 204 -14.37 13.60 -5.32
N GLU A 205 -15.64 13.25 -5.32
CA GLU A 205 -16.28 12.33 -4.37
C GLU A 205 -15.93 10.87 -4.64
N ASP A 206 -15.29 10.55 -5.77
CA ASP A 206 -14.93 9.18 -6.15
C ASP A 206 -13.76 8.62 -5.33
N PHE A 207 -13.01 9.48 -4.62
CA PHE A 207 -11.82 9.08 -3.87
C PHE A 207 -11.67 9.73 -2.50
N ILE A 208 -10.97 9.02 -1.63
CA ILE A 208 -10.56 9.45 -0.29
C ILE A 208 -9.09 9.84 -0.36
N PHE A 209 -8.78 11.09 -0.07
CA PHE A 209 -7.40 11.60 -0.02
C PHE A 209 -6.95 11.87 1.42
N GLN A 210 -5.82 11.27 1.79
CA GLN A 210 -5.22 11.42 3.11
C GLN A 210 -3.84 12.08 3.02
N THR A 211 -3.60 13.13 3.83
CA THR A 211 -2.24 13.65 4.07
C THR A 211 -1.97 13.84 5.56
N LYS A 212 -0.71 14.12 5.91
CA LYS A 212 -0.24 14.24 7.30
C LYS A 212 0.81 15.32 7.48
N LEU A 213 0.79 15.96 8.64
CA LEU A 213 1.73 17.00 9.05
C LEU A 213 2.47 16.60 10.33
N MET A 214 3.73 17.01 10.46
CA MET A 214 4.51 16.72 11.67
C MET A 214 4.13 17.70 12.78
N ALA A 215 3.92 17.16 13.99
CA ALA A 215 3.82 17.92 15.22
C ALA A 215 4.94 17.48 16.17
N GLY A 216 5.91 18.36 16.40
CA GLY A 216 6.97 18.13 17.38
C GLY A 216 6.52 18.52 18.79
N ALA A 217 7.22 18.02 19.80
CA ALA A 217 6.94 18.33 21.20
C ALA A 217 6.97 19.84 21.52
N THR A 218 7.73 20.63 20.74
CA THR A 218 7.86 22.08 20.90
C THR A 218 7.33 22.87 19.70
N SER A 219 6.61 22.23 18.78
CA SER A 219 6.06 22.92 17.62
C SER A 219 4.99 23.92 18.05
N THR A 220 5.10 25.17 17.61
CA THR A 220 4.06 26.18 17.82
C THR A 220 2.97 26.08 16.75
N LYS A 221 1.85 26.76 16.97
CA LYS A 221 0.80 26.93 15.97
C LYS A 221 1.31 27.55 14.68
N GLU A 222 2.20 28.54 14.74
CA GLU A 222 2.78 29.18 13.56
C GLU A 222 3.62 28.19 12.73
N ASP A 223 4.39 27.32 13.39
CA ASP A 223 5.18 26.30 12.70
C ASP A 223 4.28 25.27 12.04
N PHE A 224 3.22 24.85 12.73
CA PHE A 224 2.25 23.91 12.17
C PHE A 224 1.44 24.53 11.03
N ALA A 225 1.01 25.78 11.17
CA ALA A 225 0.31 26.53 10.11
C ALA A 225 1.18 26.69 8.86
N LYS A 226 2.49 26.98 8.99
CA LYS A 226 3.40 27.02 7.84
C LYS A 226 3.47 25.67 7.11
N GLN A 227 3.48 24.56 7.84
CA GLN A 227 3.44 23.22 7.24
C GLN A 227 2.11 22.96 6.53
N TRP A 228 1.00 23.36 7.14
CA TRP A 228 -0.32 23.27 6.52
C TRP A 228 -0.38 24.08 5.23
N GLU A 229 -0.02 25.37 5.23
CA GLU A 229 -0.04 26.22 4.03
C GLU A 229 0.81 25.64 2.90
N ALA A 230 1.95 25.04 3.24
CA ALA A 230 2.79 24.37 2.25
C ALA A 230 2.11 23.14 1.62
N SER A 231 1.37 22.36 2.42
CA SER A 231 0.63 21.17 1.97
C SER A 231 -0.64 21.58 1.23
N TRP A 232 -1.38 22.56 1.74
CA TRP A 232 -2.56 23.16 1.13
C TRP A 232 -2.24 23.70 -0.26
N SER A 233 -1.10 24.38 -0.45
CA SER A 233 -0.65 24.81 -1.78
C SER A 233 -0.37 23.68 -2.78
N ASN A 234 -0.36 22.42 -2.34
CA ASN A 234 -0.33 21.24 -3.20
C ASN A 234 -1.74 20.68 -3.43
N VAL A 235 -2.58 20.62 -2.40
CA VAL A 235 -3.82 19.83 -2.36
C VAL A 235 -5.10 20.65 -2.52
N ASP A 236 -5.03 21.98 -2.49
CA ASP A 236 -6.18 22.90 -2.58
C ASP A 236 -7.04 22.68 -3.84
N LYS A 237 -6.42 22.26 -4.95
CA LYS A 237 -7.10 21.89 -6.19
C LYS A 237 -8.03 20.69 -6.06
N LEU A 238 -7.90 19.89 -5.00
CA LEU A 238 -8.86 18.83 -4.67
C LEU A 238 -10.11 19.39 -3.96
N GLY A 239 -10.15 20.68 -3.61
CA GLY A 239 -11.25 21.32 -2.88
C GLY A 239 -11.24 21.05 -1.37
N TYR A 240 -10.94 19.83 -0.94
CA TYR A 240 -10.80 19.45 0.47
C TYR A 240 -9.91 18.20 0.62
N VAL A 241 -9.47 17.92 1.85
CA VAL A 241 -8.79 16.68 2.26
C VAL A 241 -9.76 15.83 3.08
N ASP A 242 -9.94 14.55 2.74
CA ASP A 242 -10.82 13.67 3.52
C ASP A 242 -10.25 13.41 4.91
N LEU A 243 -8.97 13.05 4.96
CA LEU A 243 -8.30 12.59 6.17
C LEU A 243 -7.01 13.42 6.40
N LEU A 244 -6.98 14.27 7.44
CA LEU A 244 -5.74 14.94 7.88
C LEU A 244 -5.25 14.32 9.18
N SER A 245 -3.99 13.88 9.22
CA SER A 245 -3.41 13.28 10.44
C SER A 245 -2.24 14.08 11.02
N PHE A 246 -2.10 14.05 12.34
CA PHE A 246 -0.81 14.29 13.00
C PHE A 246 0.14 13.13 12.69
N HIS A 247 1.29 13.41 12.10
CA HIS A 247 2.23 12.41 11.59
C HIS A 247 3.21 11.95 12.66
N CYS A 248 3.40 10.64 12.78
CA CYS A 248 4.46 10.01 13.58
C CYS A 248 4.47 10.43 15.05
N VAL A 249 3.31 10.51 15.69
CA VAL A 249 3.18 10.79 17.13
C VAL A 249 3.76 9.62 17.91
N SER A 250 4.97 9.77 18.47
CA SER A 250 5.77 8.65 18.98
C SER A 250 6.34 8.87 20.38
N ASP A 251 6.38 10.11 20.88
CA ASP A 251 6.83 10.43 22.23
C ASP A 251 5.80 11.24 23.03
N SER A 252 5.94 11.24 24.36
CA SER A 252 5.00 11.88 25.27
C SER A 252 4.90 13.39 25.10
N GLY A 253 5.99 14.07 24.74
CA GLY A 253 5.99 15.51 24.52
C GLY A 253 5.17 15.91 23.29
N GLN A 254 5.21 15.11 22.22
CA GLN A 254 4.31 15.28 21.08
C GLN A 254 2.85 15.08 21.49
N VAL A 255 2.57 14.03 22.27
CA VAL A 255 1.21 13.76 22.78
C VAL A 255 0.71 14.94 23.62
N ASP A 256 1.53 15.46 24.53
CA ASP A 256 1.18 16.60 25.39
C ASP A 256 0.86 17.85 24.57
N ASN A 257 1.68 18.15 23.57
CA ASN A 257 1.48 19.32 22.71
C ASN A 257 0.21 19.18 21.85
N ILE A 258 -0.01 18.01 21.24
CA ILE A 258 -1.17 17.77 20.39
C ILE A 258 -2.47 17.78 21.22
N LEU A 259 -2.45 17.20 22.41
CA LEU A 259 -3.64 17.12 23.28
C LEU A 259 -3.87 18.39 24.11
N SER A 260 -2.99 19.40 24.03
CA SER A 260 -3.17 20.66 24.74
C SER A 260 -4.52 21.30 24.43
N GLU A 261 -5.18 21.81 25.47
CA GLU A 261 -6.45 22.55 25.36
C GLU A 261 -6.24 24.05 25.13
N ASP A 262 -4.99 24.49 24.93
CA ASP A 262 -4.67 25.89 24.64
C ASP A 262 -5.42 26.36 23.40
N LYS A 263 -5.99 27.57 23.44
CA LYS A 263 -6.71 28.14 22.29
C LYS A 263 -5.83 28.27 21.04
N ASP A 264 -4.53 28.49 21.25
CA ASP A 264 -3.51 28.52 20.21
C ASP A 264 -2.76 27.17 20.08
N GLY A 265 -3.34 26.08 20.56
CA GLY A 265 -2.82 24.72 20.43
C GLY A 265 -3.01 24.13 19.03
N LEU A 266 -2.24 23.07 18.74
CA LEU A 266 -2.22 22.45 17.42
C LEU A 266 -3.55 21.81 17.02
N TYR A 267 -4.22 21.16 17.97
CA TYR A 267 -5.51 20.52 17.73
C TYR A 267 -6.61 21.56 17.41
N ASN A 268 -6.65 22.67 18.15
CA ASN A 268 -7.59 23.76 17.89
C ASN A 268 -7.36 24.42 16.52
N PHE A 269 -6.12 24.50 16.04
CA PHE A 269 -5.84 24.93 14.68
C PHE A 269 -6.47 23.99 13.63
N ILE A 270 -6.35 22.66 13.81
CA ILE A 270 -6.96 21.69 12.88
C ILE A 270 -8.49 21.75 12.94
N LEU A 271 -9.09 21.93 14.12
CA LEU A 271 -10.54 22.14 14.24
C LEU A 271 -11.01 23.33 13.39
N GLY A 272 -10.28 24.44 13.40
CA GLY A 272 -10.58 25.59 12.53
C GLY A 272 -10.55 25.23 11.04
N LEU A 273 -9.60 24.40 10.60
CA LEU A 273 -9.57 23.92 9.20
C LEU A 273 -10.76 23.03 8.85
N GLN A 274 -11.26 22.26 9.82
CA GLN A 274 -12.46 21.42 9.65
C GLN A 274 -13.71 22.28 9.54
N GLU A 275 -13.85 23.31 10.40
CA GLU A 275 -14.93 24.30 10.34
C GLU A 275 -14.93 25.10 9.02
N GLU A 276 -13.75 25.42 8.49
CA GLU A 276 -13.56 26.03 7.16
C GLU A 276 -13.87 25.07 6.00
N GLY A 277 -14.12 23.79 6.27
CA GLY A 277 -14.41 22.77 5.26
C GLY A 277 -13.21 22.29 4.45
N LYS A 278 -11.98 22.71 4.82
CA LYS A 278 -10.74 22.30 4.13
C LYS A 278 -10.36 20.85 4.40
N ILE A 279 -10.77 20.32 5.55
CA ILE A 279 -10.59 18.91 5.95
C ILE A 279 -11.91 18.31 6.42
N LYS A 280 -12.08 16.98 6.30
CA LYS A 280 -13.30 16.29 6.78
C LYS A 280 -13.10 15.57 8.11
N HIS A 281 -12.00 14.81 8.26
CA HIS A 281 -11.74 14.02 9.46
C HIS A 281 -10.32 14.22 9.99
N ILE A 282 -10.19 14.13 11.31
CA ILE A 282 -8.95 14.37 12.04
C ILE A 282 -8.45 13.04 12.61
N GLY A 283 -7.20 12.70 12.33
CA GLY A 283 -6.59 11.49 12.87
C GLY A 283 -5.16 11.70 13.34
N PHE A 284 -4.49 10.60 13.66
CA PHE A 284 -3.06 10.59 13.90
C PHE A 284 -2.43 9.30 13.38
N SER A 285 -1.14 9.37 13.07
CA SER A 285 -0.32 8.20 12.81
C SER A 285 0.79 8.08 13.84
N THR A 286 1.22 6.85 14.10
CA THR A 286 2.10 6.59 15.25
C THR A 286 3.09 5.46 15.01
N HIS A 287 4.29 5.64 15.56
CA HIS A 287 5.26 4.59 15.82
C HIS A 287 5.59 4.47 17.32
N GLY A 288 4.78 5.11 18.18
CA GLY A 288 5.02 5.18 19.62
C GLY A 288 4.77 3.87 20.34
N ASP A 289 5.06 3.88 21.63
CA ASP A 289 4.65 2.83 22.56
C ASP A 289 3.12 2.81 22.75
N ALA A 290 2.61 1.69 23.28
CA ALA A 290 1.18 1.52 23.52
C ALA A 290 0.61 2.55 24.51
N GLU A 291 1.39 3.06 25.45
CA GLU A 291 0.93 4.05 26.43
C GLU A 291 0.56 5.37 25.74
N ASN A 292 1.46 5.91 24.92
CA ASN A 292 1.24 7.14 24.16
C ASN A 292 0.09 6.97 23.15
N ILE A 293 -0.02 5.81 22.50
CA ILE A 293 -1.12 5.53 21.58
C ILE A 293 -2.47 5.49 22.34
N MET A 294 -2.52 4.83 23.49
CA MET A 294 -3.72 4.78 24.34
C MET A 294 -4.13 6.15 24.84
N ARG A 295 -3.18 7.03 25.20
CA ARG A 295 -3.47 8.42 25.58
C ARG A 295 -4.16 9.18 24.44
N MET A 296 -3.64 9.06 23.22
CA MET A 296 -4.22 9.67 22.04
C MET A 296 -5.63 9.13 21.75
N ILE A 297 -5.83 7.81 21.78
CA ILE A 297 -7.13 7.16 21.57
C ILE A 297 -8.15 7.60 22.65
N ASN A 298 -7.76 7.52 23.93
CA ASN A 298 -8.65 7.82 25.05
C ASN A 298 -8.98 9.31 25.21
N SER A 299 -8.23 10.21 24.56
CA SER A 299 -8.62 11.62 24.47
C SER A 299 -9.96 11.82 23.76
N ASN A 300 -10.38 10.83 22.95
CA ASN A 300 -11.58 10.84 22.12
C ASN A 300 -11.66 12.02 21.12
N LYS A 301 -10.51 12.66 20.84
CA LYS A 301 -10.39 13.78 19.89
C LYS A 301 -10.29 13.33 18.43
N PHE A 302 -9.92 12.08 18.15
CA PHE A 302 -9.59 11.64 16.78
C PHE A 302 -10.66 10.72 16.20
N ASP A 303 -10.89 10.84 14.89
CA ASP A 303 -11.81 10.00 14.13
C ASP A 303 -11.17 8.68 13.69
N TYR A 304 -9.85 8.67 13.50
CA TYR A 304 -9.13 7.50 13.04
C TYR A 304 -7.65 7.49 13.48
N VAL A 305 -7.03 6.32 13.38
CA VAL A 305 -5.61 6.09 13.69
C VAL A 305 -4.93 5.23 12.62
N ASN A 306 -3.73 5.65 12.23
CA ASN A 306 -2.79 4.88 11.44
C ASN A 306 -1.71 4.27 12.35
N LEU A 307 -1.73 2.95 12.58
CA LEU A 307 -0.80 2.29 13.51
C LEU A 307 -0.25 0.97 12.96
N HIS A 308 0.71 0.39 13.67
CA HIS A 308 1.34 -0.88 13.30
C HIS A 308 0.75 -2.04 14.08
N LYS A 309 0.03 -2.95 13.43
CA LYS A 309 -0.38 -4.21 14.05
C LYS A 309 -0.26 -5.34 13.05
N HIS A 310 0.64 -6.30 13.31
CA HIS A 310 0.97 -7.35 12.34
C HIS A 310 0.84 -8.74 12.95
N PHE A 311 0.83 -9.76 12.08
CA PHE A 311 0.83 -11.15 12.51
C PHE A 311 2.14 -11.53 13.23
N PHE A 312 3.27 -11.06 12.72
CA PHE A 312 4.61 -11.38 13.25
C PHE A 312 5.04 -10.48 14.42
N GLY A 313 4.11 -9.77 15.06
CA GLY A 313 4.34 -8.94 16.23
C GLY A 313 3.82 -7.51 16.09
N ASP A 314 4.05 -6.74 17.14
CA ASP A 314 3.65 -5.33 17.23
C ASP A 314 4.90 -4.46 17.14
N TYR A 315 4.92 -3.56 16.15
CA TYR A 315 6.06 -2.67 15.94
C TYR A 315 5.87 -1.35 16.69
N HIS A 316 6.75 -1.10 17.65
CA HIS A 316 6.94 0.18 18.32
C HIS A 316 8.34 0.69 18.00
N ALA A 317 8.47 1.83 17.33
CA ALA A 317 9.79 2.42 17.08
C ALA A 317 10.44 2.94 18.37
N ALA A 318 9.63 3.39 19.34
CA ALA A 318 10.11 3.84 20.66
C ALA A 318 10.49 2.67 21.61
N GLY A 319 10.18 1.42 21.24
CA GLY A 319 10.26 0.27 22.15
C GLY A 319 9.11 0.24 23.16
N THR A 320 8.97 -0.86 23.91
CA THR A 320 8.09 -0.95 25.09
C THR A 320 8.95 -1.07 26.34
N LEU A 321 8.57 -0.38 27.42
CA LEU A 321 9.32 -0.43 28.68
C LEU A 321 9.22 -1.80 29.35
N ASP A 322 8.14 -2.54 29.12
CA ASP A 322 8.11 -3.94 29.45
C ASP A 322 8.75 -4.76 28.32
N THR A 323 9.75 -5.56 28.68
CA THR A 323 10.30 -6.61 27.81
C THR A 323 9.30 -7.75 27.55
N LEU A 324 8.03 -7.52 27.91
CA LEU A 324 6.92 -8.47 27.92
C LEU A 324 5.80 -8.07 26.95
N GLY A 325 5.90 -6.92 26.26
CA GLY A 325 4.93 -6.51 25.24
C GLY A 325 3.53 -6.28 25.81
N GLY A 326 3.41 -5.43 26.83
CA GLY A 326 2.15 -5.19 27.56
C GLY A 326 1.00 -4.87 26.62
N GLN A 327 0.07 -5.80 26.46
CA GLN A 327 -1.01 -5.87 25.45
C GLN A 327 -0.71 -5.41 23.99
N GLY A 328 0.47 -4.87 23.70
CA GLY A 328 0.94 -4.34 22.43
C GLY A 328 0.03 -3.28 21.78
N ASN A 329 0.26 -3.04 20.49
CA ASN A 329 -0.66 -2.30 19.64
C ASN A 329 -1.99 -3.03 19.47
N GLU A 330 -2.08 -4.33 19.78
CA GLU A 330 -3.36 -5.05 19.78
C GLU A 330 -4.41 -4.41 20.71
N ALA A 331 -4.04 -4.07 21.94
CA ALA A 331 -4.95 -3.35 22.85
C ALA A 331 -5.35 -1.98 22.31
N CYS A 332 -4.41 -1.27 21.68
CA CYS A 332 -4.69 0.01 21.05
C CYS A 332 -5.71 -0.14 19.92
N VAL A 333 -5.58 -1.18 19.08
CA VAL A 333 -6.58 -1.48 18.04
C VAL A 333 -7.94 -1.75 18.65
N LYS A 334 -8.02 -2.65 19.64
CA LYS A 334 -9.29 -2.98 20.30
C LYS A 334 -9.94 -1.73 20.87
N ARG A 335 -9.16 -0.90 21.57
CA ARG A 335 -9.65 0.33 22.17
C ARG A 335 -10.13 1.36 21.13
N ALA A 336 -9.40 1.52 20.04
CA ALA A 336 -9.80 2.39 18.95
C ALA A 336 -11.14 1.93 18.34
N LEU A 337 -11.30 0.61 18.12
CA LEU A 337 -12.55 0.04 17.60
C LEU A 337 -13.72 0.16 18.60
N GLU A 338 -13.48 0.00 19.91
CA GLU A 338 -14.50 0.26 20.95
C GLU A 338 -15.03 1.69 20.94
N LEU A 339 -14.16 2.66 20.60
CA LEU A 339 -14.52 4.06 20.45
C LEU A 339 -15.02 4.40 19.03
N ASP A 340 -15.29 3.40 18.20
CA ASP A 340 -15.71 3.58 16.82
C ASP A 340 -14.73 4.44 16.00
N MET A 341 -13.42 4.31 16.23
CA MET A 341 -12.42 4.97 15.40
C MET A 341 -12.11 4.14 14.16
N GLY A 342 -11.84 4.80 13.04
CA GLY A 342 -11.19 4.15 11.90
C GLY A 342 -9.80 3.65 12.30
N VAL A 343 -9.45 2.42 11.94
CA VAL A 343 -8.13 1.83 12.24
C VAL A 343 -7.49 1.37 10.94
N PHE A 344 -6.42 2.04 10.53
CA PHE A 344 -5.69 1.74 9.30
C PHE A 344 -4.27 1.22 9.62
N ASN A 345 -3.95 0.03 9.09
CA ASN A 345 -2.66 -0.63 9.34
C ASN A 345 -1.55 -0.10 8.43
N ILE A 346 -0.54 0.55 9.01
CA ILE A 346 0.62 1.06 8.26
C ILE A 346 1.79 0.08 8.28
N SER A 347 2.59 0.16 7.21
CA SER A 347 3.75 -0.72 6.96
C SER A 347 3.47 -2.22 7.16
N PRO A 348 2.34 -2.78 6.67
CA PRO A 348 1.91 -4.14 7.01
C PRO A 348 2.90 -5.23 6.60
N PHE A 349 3.79 -4.92 5.64
CA PHE A 349 4.72 -5.90 5.07
C PHE A 349 6.18 -5.66 5.45
N ASP A 350 6.67 -4.41 5.49
CA ASP A 350 8.06 -4.10 5.83
C ASP A 350 8.30 -4.30 7.33
N LYS A 351 7.52 -3.59 8.16
CA LYS A 351 7.56 -3.72 9.62
C LYS A 351 6.89 -5.00 10.11
N GLY A 352 5.95 -5.55 9.33
CA GLY A 352 5.33 -6.86 9.58
C GLY A 352 6.17 -8.08 9.18
N GLY A 353 7.51 -7.97 9.14
CA GLY A 353 8.40 -9.11 8.89
C GLY A 353 8.95 -9.25 7.46
N LYS A 354 9.02 -8.14 6.70
CA LYS A 354 9.53 -8.08 5.31
C LYS A 354 8.89 -9.13 4.37
N LEU A 355 7.57 -9.26 4.40
CA LEU A 355 6.83 -10.34 3.73
C LEU A 355 6.77 -10.25 2.19
N TYR A 356 7.33 -9.19 1.61
CA TYR A 356 7.66 -9.11 0.19
C TYR A 356 8.92 -9.93 -0.16
N ARG A 357 9.68 -10.36 0.84
CA ARG A 357 10.85 -11.26 0.74
C ARG A 357 10.82 -12.26 1.92
N PRO A 358 9.81 -13.14 1.98
CA PRO A 358 9.65 -14.08 3.09
C PRO A 358 10.81 -15.09 3.11
N SER A 359 11.11 -15.63 4.28
CA SER A 359 12.00 -16.80 4.37
C SER A 359 11.31 -18.04 3.81
N ALA A 360 12.11 -19.05 3.40
CA ALA A 360 11.57 -20.33 2.95
C ALA A 360 10.67 -20.99 4.00
N ALA A 361 11.04 -20.88 5.29
CA ALA A 361 10.26 -21.39 6.40
C ALA A 361 8.88 -20.72 6.52
N VAL A 362 8.81 -19.38 6.39
CA VAL A 362 7.53 -18.64 6.43
C VAL A 362 6.66 -18.99 5.23
N ALA A 363 7.24 -19.05 4.03
CA ALA A 363 6.50 -19.42 2.83
C ALA A 363 5.94 -20.84 2.92
N ALA A 364 6.74 -21.80 3.38
CA ALA A 364 6.33 -23.19 3.58
C ALA A 364 5.21 -23.32 4.63
N ALA A 365 5.32 -22.61 5.75
CA ALA A 365 4.32 -22.64 6.83
C ALA A 365 2.95 -22.07 6.41
N ILE A 366 2.94 -21.06 5.54
CA ILE A 366 1.69 -20.48 5.02
C ILE A 366 1.07 -21.37 3.92
N GLY A 367 1.90 -22.09 3.17
CA GLY A 367 1.45 -23.03 2.16
C GLY A 367 1.26 -22.40 0.77
N PRO A 368 0.99 -23.23 -0.26
CA PRO A 368 0.90 -22.80 -1.66
C PRO A 368 -0.39 -22.05 -1.99
N GLU A 369 -1.42 -22.17 -1.15
CA GLU A 369 -2.73 -21.57 -1.37
C GLU A 369 -2.73 -20.05 -1.24
N MET A 370 -1.83 -19.48 -0.44
CA MET A 370 -1.78 -18.05 -0.17
C MET A 370 -0.35 -17.53 -0.15
N ARG A 371 -0.13 -16.34 -0.72
CA ARG A 371 1.17 -15.66 -0.60
C ARG A 371 1.33 -15.09 0.81
N PRO A 372 2.55 -15.05 1.39
CA PRO A 372 2.78 -14.46 2.71
C PRO A 372 2.28 -13.02 2.86
N ILE A 373 2.41 -12.21 1.81
CA ILE A 373 1.88 -10.84 1.78
C ILE A 373 0.34 -10.79 1.86
N ALA A 374 -0.35 -11.72 1.19
CA ALA A 374 -1.81 -11.80 1.21
C ALA A 374 -2.30 -12.29 2.57
N PHE A 375 -1.63 -13.28 3.15
CA PHE A 375 -1.92 -13.77 4.50
C PHE A 375 -1.82 -12.64 5.53
N ALA A 376 -0.73 -11.87 5.52
CA ALA A 376 -0.54 -10.80 6.48
C ALA A 376 -1.47 -9.60 6.28
N ALA A 377 -1.96 -9.35 5.06
CA ALA A 377 -2.99 -8.34 4.83
C ALA A 377 -4.36 -8.81 5.35
N LEU A 378 -4.74 -10.05 5.04
CA LEU A 378 -6.07 -10.59 5.37
C LEU A 378 -6.22 -10.97 6.85
N HIS A 379 -5.14 -11.34 7.53
CA HIS A 379 -5.20 -11.82 8.90
C HIS A 379 -5.72 -10.74 9.88
N PRO A 380 -5.12 -9.53 9.98
CA PRO A 380 -5.61 -8.49 10.89
C PRO A 380 -7.02 -8.02 10.54
N TRP A 381 -7.34 -7.90 9.25
CA TRP A 381 -8.70 -7.61 8.78
C TRP A 381 -9.71 -8.63 9.32
N LYS A 382 -9.44 -9.93 9.13
CA LYS A 382 -10.35 -11.02 9.53
C LYS A 382 -10.44 -11.22 11.04
N THR A 383 -9.33 -11.07 11.77
CA THR A 383 -9.25 -11.47 13.20
C THR A 383 -9.45 -10.31 14.17
N MET A 384 -9.22 -9.07 13.72
CA MET A 384 -9.29 -7.90 14.58
C MET A 384 -10.31 -6.86 14.12
N GLY A 385 -10.83 -6.95 12.90
CA GLY A 385 -11.75 -5.95 12.36
C GLY A 385 -11.08 -4.61 12.07
N MET A 386 -9.77 -4.62 11.80
CA MET A 386 -9.10 -3.45 11.21
C MET A 386 -9.69 -3.18 9.82
N HIS A 387 -9.63 -1.92 9.40
CA HIS A 387 -10.12 -1.46 8.11
C HIS A 387 -8.95 -1.37 7.13
#